data_AF-D6RQG0-F1
#
_entry.id   AF-D6RQG0-F1
#
_cell.length_a   1.000
_cell.length_b   1.000
_cell.length_c   1.000
_cell.angle_alpha   90.00
_cell.angle_beta   90.00
_cell.angle_gamma   90.00
#
_symmetry.space_group_name_H-M   'P 1'
#
loop_
_entity.id
_entity.type
_entity.pdbx_description
1 polymer ?
#
loop_
_entity_poly.entity_id
_entity_poly.type
_entity_poly.pdbx_seq_one_letter_code
_entity_poly.pdbx_strand_id
1 'polypeptide(L)'
;MPSTNKAKNVFDHGKTSSYHIKSIADCQQSAKSSAFKLVLNRGSRNKRYDFEAENSRVAAEIVHNIRSLKNALERSGTVQRSRRSRQVV
;
A
#
# COMPACT_ATOMS: atom_id res chain seq x y z
N MET A 1 -1.38 11.52 5.94
CA MET A 1 -2.35 12.63 5.91
C MET A 1 -1.56 13.93 5.83
N PRO A 2 -2.04 14.94 5.11
CA PRO A 2 -1.38 16.25 5.06
C PRO A 2 -1.46 16.97 6.42
N SER A 3 -0.42 17.74 6.75
CA SER A 3 -0.38 18.54 7.98
C SER A 3 -1.49 19.61 7.98
N THR A 4 -2.16 19.76 9.12
CA THR A 4 -3.31 20.67 9.31
C THR A 4 -2.96 22.16 9.22
N ASN A 5 -1.68 22.51 9.29
CA ASN A 5 -1.20 23.91 9.30
C ASN A 5 -0.99 24.53 7.92
N LYS A 6 -1.30 23.84 6.81
CA LYS A 6 -1.22 24.45 5.47
C LYS A 6 -2.55 25.09 5.10
N ALA A 7 -2.50 26.34 4.64
CA ALA A 7 -3.66 27.12 4.23
C ALA A 7 -4.56 26.31 3.26
N LYS A 8 -5.73 25.92 3.76
CA LYS A 8 -6.66 24.96 3.12
C LYS A 8 -7.15 25.40 1.73
N ASN A 9 -7.05 26.69 1.41
CA ASN A 9 -7.62 27.27 0.20
C ASN A 9 -6.61 27.51 -0.94
N VAL A 10 -5.32 27.23 -0.74
CA VAL A 10 -4.25 27.49 -1.74
C VAL A 10 -3.57 26.24 -2.27
N PHE A 11 -3.76 25.08 -1.63
CA PHE A 11 -3.15 23.81 -2.04
C PHE A 11 -4.19 22.69 -2.10
N ASP A 12 -4.55 22.26 -3.30
CA ASP A 12 -5.51 21.15 -3.55
C ASP A 12 -4.96 19.77 -3.09
N HIS A 13 -3.68 19.72 -2.70
CA HIS A 13 -2.98 18.53 -2.17
C HIS A 13 -3.25 18.26 -0.67
N GLY A 14 -4.19 18.99 -0.06
CA GLY A 14 -4.56 18.85 1.36
C GLY A 14 -5.56 17.73 1.68
N LYS A 15 -5.97 16.91 0.71
CA LYS A 15 -6.94 15.83 0.94
C LYS A 15 -6.24 14.52 1.34
N THR A 16 -6.79 13.85 2.35
CA THR A 16 -6.31 12.51 2.72
C THR A 16 -6.69 11.50 1.66
N SER A 17 -5.70 10.71 1.24
CA SER A 17 -5.92 9.54 0.40
C SER A 17 -5.96 8.28 1.24
N SER A 18 -7.02 7.48 1.07
CA SER A 18 -7.20 6.19 1.74
C SER A 18 -7.24 5.08 0.70
N TYR A 19 -6.52 3.99 0.95
CA TYR A 19 -6.42 2.85 0.04
C TYR A 19 -6.64 1.54 0.78
N HIS A 20 -7.49 0.67 0.22
CA HIS A 20 -7.67 -0.67 0.76
C HIS A 20 -6.46 -1.56 0.39
N ILE A 21 -6.03 -2.47 1.27
CA ILE A 21 -4.85 -3.31 1.04
C ILE A 21 -4.93 -4.12 -0.27
N LYS A 22 -6.12 -4.58 -0.67
CA LYS A 22 -6.37 -5.26 -1.97
C LYS A 22 -6.06 -4.41 -3.20
N SER A 23 -6.09 -3.08 -3.06
CA SER A 23 -5.76 -2.18 -4.16
C SER A 23 -4.25 -1.99 -4.32
N ILE A 24 -3.42 -2.48 -3.39
CA ILE A 24 -1.97 -2.36 -3.46
C ILE A 24 -1.42 -3.50 -4.32
N ALA A 25 -0.92 -3.16 -5.50
CA ALA A 25 -0.22 -4.08 -6.37
C ALA A 25 1.16 -4.41 -5.80
N ASP A 26 1.92 -3.40 -5.37
CA ASP A 26 3.28 -3.57 -4.87
C ASP A 26 3.72 -2.42 -3.96
N CYS A 27 4.70 -2.66 -3.10
CA CYS A 27 5.38 -1.65 -2.31
C CYS A 27 6.86 -2.03 -2.18
N GLN A 28 7.78 -1.14 -2.55
CA GLN A 28 9.22 -1.45 -2.56
C GLN A 28 10.06 -0.25 -2.17
N GLN A 29 11.14 -0.51 -1.42
CA GLN A 29 12.15 0.50 -1.11
C GLN A 29 13.20 0.58 -2.23
N SER A 30 13.78 1.76 -2.41
CA SER A 30 15.02 1.97 -3.17
C SER A 30 16.22 1.33 -2.45
N ALA A 31 17.11 0.68 -3.19
CA ALA A 31 18.31 0.08 -2.61
C ALA A 31 19.34 1.11 -2.11
N LYS A 32 19.26 2.37 -2.58
CA LYS A 32 20.29 3.39 -2.37
C LYS A 32 19.80 4.62 -1.59
N SER A 33 18.54 4.64 -1.15
CA SER A 33 17.96 5.81 -0.48
C SER A 33 16.84 5.43 0.49
N SER A 34 16.38 6.44 1.23
CA SER A 34 15.15 6.43 2.04
C SER A 34 13.87 6.51 1.20
N ALA A 35 13.98 6.47 -0.13
CA ALA A 35 12.84 6.47 -1.04
C ALA A 35 12.15 5.10 -1.05
N PHE A 36 10.83 5.10 -1.16
CA PHE A 36 10.04 3.91 -1.44
C PHE A 36 8.85 4.24 -2.35
N LYS A 37 8.36 3.24 -3.08
CA LYS A 37 7.21 3.37 -3.97
C LYS A 37 6.03 2.55 -3.48
N LEU A 38 4.83 3.09 -3.65
CA LEU A 38 3.56 2.40 -3.51
C LEU A 38 2.88 2.32 -4.88
N VAL A 39 2.60 1.10 -5.34
CA VAL A 39 1.94 0.84 -6.61
C VAL A 39 0.53 0.34 -6.32
N LEU A 40 -0.47 1.06 -6.82
CA LEU A 40 -1.87 0.70 -6.71
C LEU A 40 -2.40 0.15 -8.03
N ASN A 41 -3.22 -0.89 -7.96
CA ASN A 41 -4.02 -1.35 -9.08
C ASN A 41 -5.29 -0.48 -9.20
N ARG A 42 -5.38 0.35 -10.25
CA ARG A 42 -6.54 1.22 -10.53
C ARG A 42 -7.08 0.91 -11.93
N GLY A 43 -7.97 -0.07 -12.00
CA GLY A 43 -8.64 -0.44 -13.25
C GLY A 43 -7.65 -0.94 -14.28
N SER A 44 -7.52 -0.22 -15.40
CA SER A 44 -6.65 -0.62 -16.52
C SER A 44 -5.16 -0.30 -16.31
N ARG A 45 -4.79 0.58 -15.36
CA ARG A 45 -3.40 0.99 -15.16
C ARG A 45 -3.00 1.03 -13.69
N ASN A 46 -1.76 0.62 -13.45
CA ASN A 46 -1.13 0.79 -12.15
C ASN A 46 -0.75 2.25 -11.91
N LYS A 47 -1.21 2.81 -10.78
CA LYS A 47 -0.81 4.14 -10.32
C LYS A 47 0.36 4.00 -9.35
N ARG A 48 1.46 4.71 -9.61
CA ARG A 48 2.66 4.71 -8.76
C ARG A 48 2.73 6.01 -7.98
N TYR A 49 3.04 5.90 -6.69
CA TYR A 49 3.38 7.00 -5.80
C TYR A 49 4.77 6.76 -5.25
N ASP A 50 5.64 7.75 -5.36
CA ASP A 50 6.98 7.73 -4.80
C ASP A 50 7.00 8.61 -3.54
N PHE A 51 7.59 8.09 -2.48
CA PHE A 51 7.66 8.71 -1.16
C PHE A 51 9.10 8.72 -0.68
N GLU A 52 9.43 9.73 0.11
CA GLU A 52 10.71 9.84 0.81
C GLU A 52 10.45 9.68 2.31
N ALA A 53 11.13 8.73 2.96
CA ALA A 53 11.09 8.59 4.41
C ALA A 53 12.20 9.43 5.08
N GLU A 54 12.17 9.52 6.40
CA GLU A 54 13.20 10.21 7.17
C GLU A 54 14.58 9.56 7.03
N ASN A 55 14.61 8.23 6.94
CA ASN A 55 15.84 7.46 6.72
C ASN A 55 15.53 6.07 6.15
N SER A 56 16.57 5.36 5.71
CA SER A 56 16.47 4.06 5.04
C SER A 56 15.84 2.97 5.92
N ARG A 57 16.00 3.07 7.25
CA ARG A 57 15.41 2.11 8.18
C ARG A 57 13.90 2.29 8.26
N VAL A 58 13.42 3.52 8.38
CA VAL A 58 11.98 3.83 8.40
C VAL A 58 11.31 3.43 7.08
N ALA A 59 11.97 3.65 5.94
CA ALA A 59 11.45 3.20 4.65
C ALA A 59 11.32 1.66 4.59
N ALA A 60 12.31 0.92 5.11
CA ALA A 60 12.27 -0.54 5.18
C ALA A 60 11.11 -1.03 6.07
N GLU A 61 10.91 -0.40 7.23
CA GLU A 61 9.83 -0.73 8.17
C GLU A 61 8.45 -0.49 7.53
N ILE A 62 8.25 0.64 6.84
CA ILE A 62 7.01 0.95 6.12
C ILE A 62 6.72 -0.12 5.06
N VAL A 63 7.71 -0.43 4.21
CA VAL A 63 7.56 -1.44 3.14
C VAL A 63 7.28 -2.82 3.72
N HIS A 64 7.97 -3.19 4.80
CA HIS A 64 7.77 -4.46 5.49
C HIS A 64 6.34 -4.59 6.02
N ASN A 65 5.83 -3.57 6.72
CA ASN A 65 4.49 -3.58 7.30
C ASN A 65 3.40 -3.72 6.22
N ILE A 66 3.51 -2.96 5.12
CA ILE A 66 2.54 -3.04 4.02
C ILE A 66 2.56 -4.43 3.36
N ARG A 67 3.74 -4.99 3.10
CA ARG A 67 3.88 -6.34 2.54
C ARG A 67 3.34 -7.41 3.49
N SER A 68 3.60 -7.28 4.78
CA SER A 68 3.09 -8.21 5.80
C SER A 68 1.57 -8.22 5.83
N LEU A 69 0.92 -7.05 5.80
CA LEU A 69 -0.54 -6.92 5.72
C LEU A 69 -1.11 -7.56 4.45
N LYS A 70 -0.47 -7.33 3.29
CA LYS A 70 -0.88 -7.94 2.03
C LYS A 70 -0.77 -9.47 2.11
N ASN A 71 0.35 -10.00 2.58
CA ASN A 71 0.59 -11.43 2.71
C ASN A 71 -0.34 -12.10 3.72
N ALA A 72 -0.70 -11.42 4.81
CA ALA A 72 -1.69 -11.91 5.77
C ALA A 72 -3.08 -12.05 5.14
N LEU A 73 -3.50 -11.08 4.32
CA LEU A 73 -4.78 -11.13 3.63
C LEU A 73 -4.84 -12.26 2.58
N GLU A 74 -3.80 -12.41 1.76
CA GLU A 74 -3.76 -13.47 0.73
C GLU A 74 -3.83 -14.86 1.36
N ARG A 75 -3.13 -15.08 2.49
CA ARG A 75 -3.23 -16.33 3.27
C ARG A 75 -4.64 -16.57 3.81
N SER A 76 -5.32 -15.54 4.29
CA SER A 76 -6.71 -15.68 4.76
C SER A 76 -7.66 -16.05 3.61
N GLY A 77 -7.45 -15.46 2.43
CA GLY A 77 -8.25 -15.73 1.23
C GLY A 77 -8.08 -17.17 0.69
N THR A 78 -6.86 -17.72 0.72
CA THR A 78 -6.62 -19.11 0.31
C THR A 78 -7.25 -20.12 1.27
N VAL A 79 -7.21 -19.85 2.58
CA VAL A 79 -7.86 -20.70 3.61
C VAL A 79 -9.39 -20.70 3.44
N GLN A 80 -10.00 -19.56 3.13
CA GLN A 80 -11.45 -19.50 2.89
C GLN A 80 -11.88 -20.18 1.59
N ARG A 81 -11.07 -20.10 0.52
CA ARG A 81 -11.38 -20.76 -0.77
C ARG A 81 -11.25 -22.28 -0.69
N SER A 82 -10.26 -22.79 0.03
CA SER A 82 -10.08 -24.23 0.27
C SER A 82 -11.33 -24.87 0.91
N ARG A 83 -11.98 -24.18 1.86
CA ARG A 83 -13.21 -24.65 2.51
C ARG A 83 -14.43 -24.74 1.58
N ARG A 84 -14.44 -24.01 0.46
CA ARG A 84 -15.56 -23.98 -0.49
C ARG A 84 -15.45 -25.03 -1.59
N SER A 85 -14.34 -25.76 -1.65
CA SER A 85 -14.02 -26.74 -2.69
C SER A 85 -14.52 -28.17 -2.40
N ARG A 86 -15.39 -28.38 -1.41
CA ARG A 86 -16.09 -29.66 -1.27
C ARG A 86 -17.33 -29.64 -2.15
N GLN A 87 -17.13 -29.96 -3.42
CA GLN A 87 -18.22 -30.26 -4.33
C GLN A 87 -18.88 -31.57 -3.88
N VAL A 88 -20.21 -31.51 -3.85
CA VAL A 88 -21.15 -32.58 -3.54
C VAL A 88 -21.28 -33.49 -4.78
N VAL A 89 -21.54 -34.77 -4.50
CA VAL A 89 -21.81 -35.93 -5.38
C VAL A 89 -20.58 -36.73 -5.80
#